data_AF-A0A671N563-F1
#
_entry.id   AF-A0A671N563-F1
#
_cell.length_a   1.000
_cell.length_b   1.000
_cell.length_c   1.000
_cell.angle_alpha   90.00
_cell.angle_beta   90.00
_cell.angle_gamma   90.00
#
_symmetry.space_group_name_H-M   'P 1'
#
loop_
_entity.id
_entity.type
_entity.pdbx_description
1 polymer ?
#
loop_
_entity_poly.entity_id
_entity_poly.type
_entity_poly.pdbx_seq_one_letter_code
_entity_poly.pdbx_strand_id
1 'polypeptide(L)'
;MVCSKKQQSETLCKHKCCFLMLHSKKKKKSAGHDGENVGNCPFCQRLFMVLWLKGVRFTVTTVDMRKKPEELKDLAPGTNPPFLLYNGTLKTDFIKIEEFLETTLAPPRYPHLSPRYKESFDVGADIFAKFSAFIKNSPNNAFHEKALLREFKRLDDYLNTPLQDELDQNISVSKRKFLDGNRLTLADCNLLPKLHVIKVAAKKYCDFEIPAQFTGVWRYLQNAYEREEFSQTCPADIEIEKVYLSVAKRN
;
A
#
# COMPACT_ATOMS: atom_id res chain seq x y z
N MET A 1 19.00 15.98 -8.19
CA MET A 1 19.54 15.09 -7.14
C MET A 1 18.47 14.06 -6.85
N VAL A 2 18.78 12.76 -7.01
CA VAL A 2 17.85 11.66 -6.74
C VAL A 2 17.85 11.42 -5.23
N CYS A 3 16.70 11.54 -4.57
CA CYS A 3 16.56 11.25 -3.15
C CYS A 3 16.61 9.72 -2.93
N SER A 4 17.81 9.16 -2.94
CA SER A 4 18.06 7.75 -2.65
C SER A 4 18.03 7.55 -1.14
N LYS A 5 16.91 7.05 -0.60
CA LYS A 5 16.90 6.44 0.74
C LYS A 5 17.76 5.17 0.68
N LYS A 6 19.05 5.32 0.96
CA LYS A 6 20.05 4.24 0.95
C LYS A 6 20.12 3.67 2.37
N GLN A 7 19.67 2.44 2.55
CA GLN A 7 19.95 1.71 3.79
C GLN A 7 21.45 1.33 3.77
N GLN A 8 22.22 1.77 4.77
CA GLN A 8 23.70 1.71 4.84
C GLN A 8 24.24 0.28 4.61
N SER A 9 25.11 0.08 3.60
CA SER A 9 26.59 -0.17 3.66
C SER A 9 26.99 -1.39 4.53
N GLU A 10 27.71 -2.43 4.12
CA GLU A 10 28.78 -2.60 3.11
C GLU A 10 28.96 -4.12 2.77
N THR A 11 29.79 -4.43 1.77
CA THR A 11 30.29 -5.76 1.31
C THR A 11 29.33 -6.79 0.65
N LEU A 12 29.70 -7.14 -0.60
CA LEU A 12 29.38 -8.30 -1.45
C LEU A 12 27.98 -8.96 -1.39
N CYS A 13 27.09 -8.64 -2.34
CA CYS A 13 26.14 -9.66 -2.87
C CYS A 13 25.60 -9.29 -4.27
N LYS A 14 25.63 -10.24 -5.20
CA LYS A 14 25.44 -10.12 -6.66
C LYS A 14 23.98 -9.88 -7.16
N HIS A 15 23.09 -9.26 -6.39
CA HIS A 15 21.71 -9.01 -6.84
C HIS A 15 21.31 -7.57 -6.50
N LYS A 16 21.22 -6.69 -7.51
CA LYS A 16 20.71 -5.32 -7.37
C LYS A 16 19.27 -5.29 -7.87
N CYS A 17 18.34 -4.97 -6.97
CA CYS A 17 16.95 -4.72 -7.30
C CYS A 17 16.71 -3.20 -7.27
N CYS A 18 16.25 -2.60 -8.37
CA CYS A 18 15.87 -1.19 -8.37
C CYS A 18 14.35 -1.09 -8.52
N PHE A 19 13.69 -0.60 -7.47
CA PHE A 19 12.26 -0.33 -7.48
C PHE A 19 12.05 1.11 -7.93
N LEU A 20 11.39 1.26 -9.08
CA LEU A 20 11.14 2.58 -9.66
C LEU A 20 9.73 3.03 -9.30
N MET A 21 9.65 3.96 -8.36
CA MET A 21 8.42 4.66 -8.03
C MET A 21 8.25 5.82 -9.02
N LEU A 22 7.46 5.60 -10.08
CA LEU A 22 7.19 6.66 -11.04
C LEU A 22 5.98 7.50 -10.68
N HIS A 23 6.00 8.73 -11.18
CA HIS A 23 4.83 9.56 -11.34
C HIS A 23 3.91 9.07 -12.49
N SER A 24 2.83 9.79 -12.78
CA SER A 24 2.04 9.71 -14.04
C SER A 24 1.51 11.11 -14.39
N LYS A 25 1.50 11.44 -15.69
CA LYS A 25 0.75 12.58 -16.25
C LYS A 25 -0.10 12.13 -17.44
N LYS A 26 -1.32 11.69 -17.15
CA LYS A 26 -2.56 12.22 -17.76
C LYS A 26 -3.65 12.23 -16.67
N LYS A 27 -3.99 13.44 -16.21
CA LYS A 27 -5.06 13.81 -15.25
C LYS A 27 -5.33 12.85 -14.06
N LYS A 28 -4.43 12.85 -13.07
CA LYS A 28 -4.65 13.13 -11.61
C LYS A 28 -3.49 12.48 -10.83
N LYS A 29 -3.03 13.24 -9.83
CA LYS A 29 -1.62 13.42 -9.42
C LYS A 29 -0.96 12.23 -8.71
N SER A 30 0.37 12.34 -8.68
CA SER A 30 1.41 11.34 -8.41
C SER A 30 2.34 11.83 -7.28
N ALA A 31 3.66 11.61 -7.33
CA ALA A 31 4.58 11.86 -6.23
C ALA A 31 4.73 13.29 -5.69
N GLY A 32 5.55 13.40 -4.64
CA GLY A 32 5.87 14.59 -3.89
C GLY A 32 5.77 15.85 -4.74
N HIS A 33 5.07 16.89 -4.27
CA HIS A 33 4.92 18.13 -5.03
C HIS A 33 6.26 18.77 -5.42
N ASP A 34 7.31 18.50 -4.64
CA ASP A 34 8.69 18.94 -4.82
C ASP A 34 9.50 18.09 -5.82
N GLY A 35 9.01 16.90 -6.21
CA GLY A 35 9.75 15.96 -7.05
C GLY A 35 10.87 15.19 -6.32
N GLU A 36 10.96 15.32 -4.99
CA GLU A 36 11.97 14.67 -4.16
C GLU A 36 11.35 13.66 -3.19
N ASN A 37 10.13 13.92 -2.72
CA ASN A 37 9.44 13.10 -1.72
C ASN A 37 8.60 11.96 -2.32
N VAL A 38 8.39 10.92 -1.50
CA VAL A 38 7.55 9.75 -1.83
C VAL A 38 6.12 10.19 -2.14
N GLY A 39 5.59 9.62 -3.20
CA GLY A 39 4.27 9.95 -3.70
C GLY A 39 3.12 9.17 -3.15
N ASN A 40 1.93 9.77 -3.22
CA ASN A 40 0.69 9.04 -3.04
C ASN A 40 0.43 8.10 -4.22
N CYS A 41 0.89 6.85 -4.08
CA CYS A 41 0.52 5.73 -4.93
C CYS A 41 0.44 4.45 -4.09
N PRO A 42 -0.77 4.01 -3.69
CA PRO A 42 -0.95 2.80 -2.88
C PRO A 42 -0.30 1.54 -3.48
N PHE A 43 -0.28 1.43 -4.81
CA PHE A 43 0.34 0.30 -5.51
C PHE A 43 1.87 0.32 -5.43
N CYS A 44 2.48 1.51 -5.44
CA CYS A 44 3.93 1.62 -5.28
C CYS A 44 4.35 1.35 -3.83
N GLN A 45 3.60 1.89 -2.86
CA GLN A 45 3.83 1.60 -1.44
C GLN A 45 3.69 0.10 -1.15
N ARG A 46 2.66 -0.57 -1.71
CA ARG A 46 2.47 -2.03 -1.62
C ARG A 46 3.76 -2.80 -1.96
N LEU A 47 4.33 -2.57 -3.14
CA LEU A 47 5.54 -3.28 -3.57
C LEU A 47 6.78 -2.88 -2.77
N PHE A 48 6.85 -1.63 -2.28
CA PHE A 48 7.91 -1.21 -1.37
C PHE A 48 7.84 -2.01 -0.05
N MET A 49 6.66 -2.15 0.54
CA MET A 49 6.45 -3.01 1.72
C MET A 49 6.85 -4.46 1.45
N VAL A 50 6.47 -5.03 0.29
CA VAL A 50 6.84 -6.41 -0.10
C VAL A 50 8.35 -6.58 -0.14
N LEU A 51 9.08 -5.71 -0.84
CA LEU A 51 10.55 -5.78 -0.92
C LEU A 51 11.22 -5.63 0.45
N TRP A 52 10.68 -4.75 1.31
CA TRP A 52 11.16 -4.57 2.67
C TRP A 52 10.98 -5.84 3.50
N LEU A 53 9.77 -6.42 3.50
CA LEU A 53 9.45 -7.65 4.23
C LEU A 53 10.24 -8.86 3.72
N LYS A 54 10.58 -8.90 2.42
CA LYS A 54 11.47 -9.92 1.88
C LYS A 54 12.91 -9.81 2.41
N GLY A 55 13.31 -8.67 2.98
CA GLY A 55 14.66 -8.48 3.52
C GLY A 55 15.75 -8.47 2.43
N VAL A 56 15.37 -8.28 1.17
CA VAL A 56 16.32 -8.16 0.06
C VAL A 56 16.94 -6.77 0.05
N ARG A 57 18.18 -6.63 -0.42
CA ARG A 57 18.75 -5.31 -0.69
C ARG A 57 18.17 -4.76 -1.99
N PHE A 58 17.56 -3.58 -1.93
CA PHE A 58 17.04 -2.88 -3.09
C PHE A 58 17.30 -1.38 -2.98
N THR A 59 17.15 -0.69 -4.11
CA THR A 59 17.17 0.77 -4.18
C THR A 59 15.81 1.27 -4.63
N VAL A 60 15.33 2.34 -4.02
CA VAL A 60 14.11 3.03 -4.46
C VAL A 60 14.52 4.29 -5.21
N THR A 61 14.02 4.43 -6.44
CA THR A 61 14.21 5.62 -7.24
C THR A 61 12.86 6.29 -7.46
N THR A 62 12.72 7.54 -7.03
CA THR A 62 11.58 8.39 -7.36
C THR A 62 11.78 8.99 -8.75
N VAL A 63 10.73 9.00 -9.58
CA VAL A 63 10.86 9.43 -10.99
C VAL A 63 9.74 10.36 -11.41
N ASP A 64 10.10 11.61 -11.74
CA ASP A 64 9.19 12.58 -12.37
C ASP A 64 8.87 12.18 -13.83
N MET A 65 7.58 11.93 -14.13
CA MET A 65 7.13 11.57 -15.47
C MET A 65 7.18 12.72 -16.48
N ARG A 66 7.37 13.96 -16.03
CA ARG A 66 7.67 15.08 -16.94
C ARG A 66 9.08 14.96 -17.50
N LYS A 67 9.99 14.34 -16.74
CA LYS A 67 11.41 14.17 -17.06
C LYS A 67 11.78 12.70 -16.89
N LYS A 68 11.17 11.83 -17.69
CA LYS A 68 11.49 10.39 -17.68
C LYS A 68 13.01 10.22 -17.92
N PRO A 69 13.73 9.48 -17.05
CA PRO A 69 15.08 9.02 -17.32
C PRO A 69 15.13 8.29 -18.66
N GLU A 70 16.22 8.46 -19.42
CA GLU A 70 16.36 7.83 -20.75
C GLU A 70 16.18 6.31 -20.68
N GLU A 71 16.69 5.68 -19.62
CA GLU A 71 16.51 4.26 -19.31
C GLU A 71 15.04 3.80 -19.35
N LEU A 72 14.10 4.66 -18.94
CA LEU A 72 12.66 4.34 -18.97
C LEU A 72 11.97 4.70 -20.28
N LYS A 73 12.55 5.59 -21.09
CA LYS A 73 11.97 5.97 -22.37
C LYS A 73 12.03 4.79 -23.35
N ASP A 74 13.13 4.06 -23.34
CA ASP A 74 13.33 2.90 -24.21
C ASP A 74 12.66 1.64 -23.66
N LEU A 75 12.66 1.45 -22.34
CA LEU A 75 12.19 0.20 -21.73
C LEU A 75 10.65 0.11 -21.58
N ALA A 76 9.91 1.22 -21.47
CA ALA A 76 8.46 1.18 -21.28
C ALA A 76 7.71 2.46 -21.76
N PRO A 77 7.53 2.64 -23.08
CA PRO A 77 6.69 3.71 -23.60
C PRO A 77 5.22 3.48 -23.20
N GLY A 78 4.60 4.48 -22.56
CA GLY A 78 3.16 4.48 -22.25
C GLY A 78 2.71 3.66 -21.03
N THR A 79 3.59 2.87 -20.40
CA THR A 79 3.22 2.05 -19.24
C THR A 79 3.07 2.90 -17.96
N ASN A 80 2.10 2.53 -17.11
CA ASN A 80 1.88 3.16 -15.82
C ASN A 80 2.69 2.46 -14.70
N PRO A 81 3.15 3.20 -13.67
CA PRO A 81 3.79 2.61 -12.50
C PRO A 81 2.88 1.68 -11.71
N PRO A 82 3.45 0.80 -10.87
CA PRO A 82 4.88 0.66 -10.51
C PRO A 82 5.73 -0.15 -11.51
N PHE A 83 7.06 0.01 -11.42
CA PHE A 83 8.06 -0.71 -12.21
C PHE A 83 9.11 -1.36 -11.32
N LEU A 84 9.61 -2.51 -11.77
CA LEU A 84 10.69 -3.22 -11.12
C LEU A 84 11.81 -3.51 -12.13
N LEU A 85 13.01 -2.99 -11.88
CA LEU A 85 14.19 -3.39 -12.62
C LEU A 85 14.94 -4.45 -11.80
N TYR A 86 14.89 -5.69 -12.27
CA TYR A 86 15.50 -6.83 -11.60
C TYR A 86 16.60 -7.44 -12.48
N ASN A 87 17.86 -7.37 -12.03
CA ASN A 87 19.03 -7.85 -12.78
C ASN A 87 19.10 -7.29 -14.23
N GLY A 88 18.75 -6.01 -14.42
CA GLY A 88 18.74 -5.36 -15.73
C GLY A 88 17.47 -5.58 -16.55
N THR A 89 16.57 -6.48 -16.12
CA THR A 89 15.30 -6.74 -16.81
C THR A 89 14.18 -5.90 -16.22
N LEU A 90 13.54 -5.08 -17.05
CA LEU A 90 12.36 -4.31 -16.63
C LEU A 90 11.13 -5.23 -16.53
N LYS A 91 10.39 -5.07 -15.43
CA LYS A 91 9.10 -5.69 -15.19
C LYS A 91 8.07 -4.61 -14.93
N THR A 92 6.89 -4.82 -15.51
CA THR A 92 5.73 -3.94 -15.45
C THR A 92 4.53 -4.74 -14.95
N ASP A 93 3.42 -4.06 -14.66
CA ASP A 93 2.22 -4.65 -14.05
C ASP A 93 2.48 -5.09 -12.60
N PHE A 94 1.85 -4.37 -11.65
CA PHE A 94 2.12 -4.58 -10.24
C PHE A 94 1.71 -5.98 -9.75
N ILE A 95 0.69 -6.60 -10.36
CA ILE A 95 0.24 -7.94 -9.98
C ILE A 95 1.31 -8.95 -10.37
N LYS A 96 1.78 -8.87 -11.63
CA LYS A 96 2.86 -9.73 -12.14
C LYS A 96 4.18 -9.51 -11.39
N ILE A 97 4.47 -8.27 -11.00
CA ILE A 97 5.65 -7.95 -10.20
C ILE A 97 5.57 -8.60 -8.82
N GLU A 98 4.42 -8.52 -8.14
CA GLU A 98 4.25 -9.15 -6.83
C GLU A 98 4.39 -10.68 -6.92
N GLU A 99 3.71 -11.32 -7.88
CA GLU A 99 3.82 -12.77 -8.13
C GLU A 99 5.27 -13.18 -8.41
N PHE A 100 5.98 -12.38 -9.23
CA PHE A 100 7.39 -12.59 -9.52
C PHE A 100 8.27 -12.48 -8.27
N LEU A 101 8.05 -11.46 -7.42
CA LEU A 101 8.82 -11.28 -6.19
C LEU A 101 8.54 -12.40 -5.19
N GLU A 102 7.29 -12.84 -5.06
CA GLU A 102 6.93 -13.92 -4.15
C GLU A 102 7.54 -15.25 -4.57
N THR A 103 7.54 -15.54 -5.87
CA THR A 103 8.12 -16.77 -6.45
C THR A 103 9.65 -16.75 -6.45
N THR A 104 10.26 -15.62 -6.80
CA THR A 104 11.72 -15.51 -6.97
C THR A 104 12.43 -15.33 -5.64
N LEU A 105 11.84 -14.57 -4.71
CA LEU A 105 12.36 -14.35 -3.37
C LEU A 105 11.65 -15.30 -2.39
N ALA A 106 11.94 -16.59 -2.54
CA ALA A 106 11.30 -17.67 -1.79
C ALA A 106 12.22 -18.29 -0.71
N PRO A 107 11.68 -19.14 0.18
CA PRO A 107 12.47 -19.94 1.12
C PRO A 107 13.50 -20.84 0.41
N PRO A 108 14.61 -21.20 1.09
CA PRO A 108 14.94 -20.91 2.49
C PRO A 108 15.56 -19.52 2.72
N ARG A 109 15.89 -18.78 1.65
CA ARG A 109 16.66 -17.53 1.75
C ARG A 109 15.80 -16.32 2.14
N TYR A 110 14.54 -16.29 1.70
CA TYR A 110 13.62 -15.18 1.91
C TYR A 110 12.28 -15.71 2.46
N PRO A 111 11.53 -14.91 3.25
CA PRO A 111 10.27 -15.36 3.83
C PRO A 111 9.18 -15.50 2.76
N HIS A 112 8.24 -16.43 2.98
CA HIS A 112 6.99 -16.49 2.22
C HIS A 112 5.98 -15.50 2.82
N LEU A 113 5.38 -14.62 2.00
CA LEU A 113 4.49 -13.56 2.44
C LEU A 113 3.03 -13.79 2.07
N SER A 114 2.73 -14.82 1.27
CA SER A 114 1.34 -15.16 0.94
C SER A 114 0.54 -15.47 2.20
N PRO A 115 -0.67 -14.91 2.36
CA PRO A 115 -1.55 -15.26 3.47
C PRO A 115 -2.00 -16.71 3.36
N ARG A 116 -2.28 -17.32 4.50
CA ARG A 116 -2.75 -18.71 4.60
C ARG A 116 -4.26 -18.78 4.38
N TYR A 117 -5.00 -17.77 4.83
CA TYR A 117 -6.44 -17.70 4.65
C TYR A 117 -6.76 -16.81 3.46
N LYS A 118 -7.46 -17.37 2.46
CA LYS A 118 -7.88 -16.62 1.27
C LYS A 118 -8.71 -15.38 1.62
N GLU A 119 -9.55 -15.49 2.65
CA GLU A 119 -10.39 -14.40 3.14
C GLU A 119 -9.58 -13.15 3.53
N SER A 120 -8.32 -13.32 3.96
CA SER A 120 -7.40 -12.20 4.25
C SER A 120 -7.23 -11.26 3.06
N PHE A 121 -7.31 -11.75 1.81
CA PHE A 121 -7.28 -10.90 0.61
C PHE A 121 -8.65 -10.32 0.26
N ASP A 122 -9.72 -11.08 0.48
CA ASP A 122 -11.08 -10.72 0.07
C ASP A 122 -11.67 -9.64 0.99
N VAL A 123 -11.29 -9.66 2.27
CA VAL A 123 -11.72 -8.68 3.26
C VAL A 123 -11.04 -7.32 2.99
N GLY A 124 -11.85 -6.33 2.62
CA GLY A 124 -11.36 -5.01 2.23
C GLY A 124 -11.01 -4.85 0.75
N ALA A 125 -11.30 -5.83 -0.12
CA ALA A 125 -11.12 -5.68 -1.56
C ALA A 125 -11.91 -4.48 -2.13
N ASP A 126 -13.14 -4.27 -1.63
CA ASP A 126 -14.05 -3.24 -2.11
C ASP A 126 -13.92 -1.88 -1.39
N ILE A 127 -13.22 -1.83 -0.25
CA ILE A 127 -13.22 -0.65 0.64
C ILE A 127 -12.72 0.61 -0.08
N PHE A 128 -11.70 0.47 -0.92
CA PHE A 128 -11.12 1.60 -1.64
C PHE A 128 -12.00 2.06 -2.80
N ALA A 129 -12.76 1.15 -3.42
CA ALA A 129 -13.76 1.49 -4.42
C ALA A 129 -14.93 2.25 -3.79
N LYS A 130 -15.42 1.82 -2.62
CA LYS A 130 -16.47 2.55 -1.87
C LYS A 130 -15.99 3.92 -1.43
N PHE A 131 -14.76 4.03 -0.90
CA PHE A 131 -14.14 5.32 -0.60
C PHE A 131 -14.04 6.22 -1.82
N SER A 132 -13.60 5.67 -2.96
CA SER A 132 -13.49 6.43 -4.21
C SER A 132 -14.83 7.01 -4.67
N ALA A 133 -15.94 6.30 -4.44
CA ALA A 133 -17.29 6.82 -4.69
C ALA A 133 -17.69 7.87 -3.64
N PHE A 134 -17.40 7.63 -2.36
CA PHE A 134 -17.68 8.55 -1.26
C PHE A 134 -17.03 9.92 -1.44
N ILE A 135 -15.71 9.97 -1.66
CA ILE A 135 -14.97 11.23 -1.77
C ILE A 135 -15.30 12.05 -3.04
N LYS A 136 -15.82 11.40 -4.09
CA LYS A 136 -16.24 12.08 -5.33
C LYS A 136 -17.59 12.79 -5.20
N ASN A 137 -18.44 12.36 -4.26
CA ASN A 137 -19.83 12.81 -4.15
C ASN A 137 -20.08 13.62 -2.86
N SER A 138 -19.02 14.06 -2.16
CA SER A 138 -19.12 14.98 -1.01
C SER A 138 -19.62 16.36 -1.48
N PRO A 139 -20.49 17.08 -0.73
CA PRO A 139 -20.98 16.75 0.62
C PRO A 139 -22.25 15.87 0.68
N ASN A 140 -23.02 15.72 -0.40
CA ASN A 140 -24.25 14.89 -0.42
C ASN A 140 -23.94 13.40 -0.63
N ASN A 141 -23.28 12.77 0.35
CA ASN A 141 -22.66 11.44 0.20
C ASN A 141 -23.17 10.36 1.17
N ALA A 142 -24.26 10.60 1.93
CA ALA A 142 -24.74 9.69 2.99
C ALA A 142 -24.92 8.22 2.54
N PHE A 143 -25.40 7.99 1.30
CA PHE A 143 -25.49 6.65 0.72
C PHE A 143 -24.11 5.99 0.56
N HIS A 144 -23.12 6.75 0.04
CA HIS A 144 -21.77 6.27 -0.15
C HIS A 144 -21.01 6.12 1.17
N GLU A 145 -21.27 6.99 2.14
CA GLU A 145 -20.75 6.87 3.50
C GLU A 145 -21.24 5.58 4.16
N LYS A 146 -22.54 5.31 4.10
CA LYS A 146 -23.14 4.06 4.59
C LYS A 146 -22.53 2.84 3.89
N ALA A 147 -22.24 2.92 2.59
CA ALA A 147 -21.57 1.85 1.87
C ALA A 147 -20.11 1.66 2.33
N LEU A 148 -19.38 2.74 2.58
CA LEU A 148 -18.01 2.68 3.11
C LEU A 148 -17.98 2.12 4.54
N LEU A 149 -18.92 2.53 5.40
CA LEU A 149 -19.09 2.02 6.76
C LEU A 149 -19.40 0.52 6.80
N ARG A 150 -20.15 0.00 5.81
CA ARG A 150 -20.38 -1.45 5.68
C ARG A 150 -19.09 -2.21 5.39
N GLU A 151 -18.21 -1.69 4.54
CA GLU A 151 -16.90 -2.32 4.28
C GLU A 151 -15.99 -2.24 5.50
N PHE A 152 -15.98 -1.13 6.24
CA PHE A 152 -15.27 -1.04 7.52
C PHE A 152 -15.82 -2.03 8.54
N LYS A 153 -17.14 -2.18 8.66
CA LYS A 153 -17.74 -3.18 9.55
C LYS A 153 -17.32 -4.59 9.16
N ARG A 154 -17.37 -4.95 7.87
CA ARG A 154 -16.93 -6.27 7.39
C ARG A 154 -15.46 -6.55 7.74
N LEU A 155 -14.59 -5.56 7.56
CA LEU A 155 -13.18 -5.66 7.96
C LEU A 155 -13.02 -5.79 9.48
N ASP A 156 -13.78 -5.02 10.26
CA ASP A 156 -13.75 -5.07 11.72
C ASP A 156 -14.22 -6.41 12.28
N ASP A 157 -15.34 -6.91 11.76
CA ASP A 157 -15.90 -8.22 12.11
C ASP A 157 -14.87 -9.33 11.85
N TYR A 158 -14.22 -9.30 10.69
CA TYR A 158 -13.16 -10.25 10.35
C TYR A 158 -11.98 -10.16 11.32
N LEU A 159 -11.46 -8.94 11.58
CA LEU A 159 -10.32 -8.73 12.47
C LEU A 159 -10.59 -9.18 13.90
N ASN A 160 -11.84 -9.11 14.36
CA ASN A 160 -12.23 -9.53 15.71
C ASN A 160 -12.61 -11.02 15.80
N THR A 161 -13.00 -11.64 14.68
CA THR A 161 -13.29 -13.08 14.62
C THR A 161 -11.98 -13.88 14.63
N PRO A 162 -11.75 -14.80 15.58
CA PRO A 162 -10.54 -15.63 15.61
C PRO A 162 -10.35 -16.43 14.32
N LEU A 163 -9.11 -16.52 13.84
CA LEU A 163 -8.73 -17.44 12.76
C LEU A 163 -8.70 -18.89 13.27
N GLN A 164 -8.66 -19.89 12.37
CA GLN A 164 -8.71 -21.30 12.77
C GLN A 164 -7.61 -21.67 13.78
N ASP A 165 -6.37 -21.21 13.61
CA ASP A 165 -5.32 -21.55 14.59
C ASP A 165 -5.52 -20.89 15.97
N GLU A 166 -6.22 -19.75 16.02
CA GLU A 166 -6.59 -19.12 17.28
C GLU A 166 -7.72 -19.92 17.96
N LEU A 167 -8.68 -20.41 17.18
CA LEU A 167 -9.76 -21.29 17.67
C LEU A 167 -9.21 -22.61 18.21
N ASP A 168 -8.23 -23.22 17.53
CA ASP A 168 -7.56 -24.44 17.99
C ASP A 168 -6.83 -24.24 19.33
N GLN A 169 -6.51 -22.99 19.68
CA GLN A 169 -5.93 -22.58 20.97
C GLN A 169 -6.99 -22.10 21.98
N ASN A 170 -8.28 -22.34 21.72
CA ASN A 170 -9.42 -21.90 22.54
C ASN A 170 -9.50 -20.37 22.75
N ILE A 171 -9.04 -19.58 21.78
CA ILE A 171 -9.15 -18.12 21.80
C ILE A 171 -10.53 -17.72 21.27
N SER A 172 -11.35 -17.10 22.12
CA SER A 172 -12.71 -16.65 21.77
C SER A 172 -12.78 -15.26 21.14
N VAL A 173 -11.74 -14.44 21.33
CA VAL A 173 -11.64 -13.09 20.78
C VAL A 173 -10.26 -12.92 20.16
N SER A 174 -10.20 -12.59 18.87
CA SER A 174 -8.92 -12.49 18.18
C SER A 174 -8.05 -11.39 18.77
N LYS A 175 -6.78 -11.72 18.98
CA LYS A 175 -5.74 -10.76 19.42
C LYS A 175 -4.65 -10.57 18.37
N ARG A 176 -4.86 -11.13 17.16
CA ARG A 176 -3.89 -11.03 16.08
C ARG A 176 -3.61 -9.58 15.70
N LYS A 177 -2.35 -9.33 15.33
CA LYS A 177 -1.87 -7.99 14.97
C LYS A 177 -2.29 -7.56 13.57
N PHE A 178 -2.34 -8.50 12.62
CA PHE A 178 -2.54 -8.27 11.19
C PHE A 178 -3.58 -9.23 10.59
N LEU A 179 -3.86 -9.11 9.29
CA LEU A 179 -4.99 -9.83 8.68
C LEU A 179 -4.92 -11.34 8.88
N ASP A 180 -3.75 -11.95 8.64
CA ASP A 180 -3.56 -13.40 8.63
C ASP A 180 -2.85 -13.96 9.88
N GLY A 181 -2.61 -13.11 10.89
CA GLY A 181 -1.90 -13.48 12.11
C GLY A 181 -1.03 -12.35 12.66
N ASN A 182 0.12 -12.70 13.23
CA ASN A 182 1.02 -11.75 13.91
C ASN A 182 2.18 -11.24 13.02
N ARG A 183 2.23 -11.64 11.75
CA ARG A 183 3.21 -11.17 10.76
C ARG A 183 2.48 -10.53 9.59
N LEU A 184 3.09 -9.50 9.01
CA LEU A 184 2.58 -8.86 7.80
C LEU A 184 2.66 -9.83 6.61
N THR A 185 1.63 -9.80 5.77
CA THR A 185 1.47 -10.62 4.56
C THR A 185 1.25 -9.73 3.33
N LEU A 186 1.15 -10.35 2.14
CA LEU A 186 0.76 -9.67 0.91
C LEU A 186 -0.63 -9.01 1.01
N ALA A 187 -1.55 -9.59 1.80
CA ALA A 187 -2.87 -9.00 2.05
C ALA A 187 -2.74 -7.65 2.79
N ASP A 188 -1.85 -7.59 3.79
CA ASP A 188 -1.58 -6.35 4.54
C ASP A 188 -0.92 -5.29 3.66
N CYS A 189 0.06 -5.71 2.83
CA CYS A 189 0.73 -4.82 1.87
C CYS A 189 -0.26 -4.23 0.86
N ASN A 190 -1.34 -4.95 0.53
CA ASN A 190 -2.40 -4.46 -0.35
C ASN A 190 -3.37 -3.48 0.36
N LEU A 191 -3.77 -3.80 1.59
CA LEU A 191 -4.84 -3.07 2.28
C LEU A 191 -4.33 -1.82 3.01
N LEU A 192 -3.20 -1.89 3.71
CA LEU A 192 -2.70 -0.82 4.56
C LEU A 192 -2.46 0.51 3.81
N PRO A 193 -1.82 0.54 2.62
CA PRO A 193 -1.67 1.77 1.84
C PRO A 193 -3.02 2.42 1.48
N LYS A 194 -4.02 1.60 1.17
CA LYS A 194 -5.38 2.07 0.85
C LYS A 194 -6.06 2.67 2.08
N LEU A 195 -5.97 2.01 3.23
CA LEU A 195 -6.52 2.51 4.49
C LEU A 195 -5.88 3.83 4.94
N HIS A 196 -4.56 3.98 4.75
CA HIS A 196 -3.86 5.24 5.05
C HIS A 196 -4.39 6.39 4.20
N VAL A 197 -4.55 6.18 2.89
CA VAL A 197 -5.15 7.16 1.98
C VAL A 197 -6.57 7.53 2.40
N ILE A 198 -7.40 6.54 2.78
CA ILE A 198 -8.76 6.79 3.27
C ILE A 198 -8.72 7.68 4.51
N LYS A 199 -7.91 7.32 5.52
CA LYS A 199 -7.80 8.06 6.78
C LYS A 199 -7.43 9.53 6.57
N VAL A 200 -6.44 9.81 5.71
CA VAL A 200 -5.95 11.18 5.47
C VAL A 200 -6.93 11.98 4.61
N ALA A 201 -7.33 11.45 3.45
CA ALA A 201 -8.14 12.19 2.50
C ALA A 201 -9.61 12.34 2.94
N ALA A 202 -10.20 11.33 3.59
CA ALA A 202 -11.58 11.41 4.06
C ALA A 202 -11.72 12.44 5.20
N LYS A 203 -10.76 12.46 6.14
CA LYS A 203 -10.71 13.47 7.20
C LYS A 203 -10.59 14.88 6.61
N LYS A 204 -9.68 15.07 5.65
CA LYS A 204 -9.43 16.40 5.07
C LYS A 204 -10.60 16.97 4.27
N TYR A 205 -11.30 16.14 3.50
CA TYR A 205 -12.25 16.62 2.47
C TYR A 205 -13.71 16.27 2.74
N CYS A 206 -14.00 15.39 3.70
CA CYS A 206 -15.34 14.93 4.00
C CYS A 206 -15.67 14.98 5.50
N ASP A 207 -14.74 15.47 6.35
CA ASP A 207 -14.85 15.44 7.82
C ASP A 207 -15.21 14.04 8.37
N PHE A 208 -14.76 13.00 7.66
CA PHE A 208 -15.04 11.62 8.01
C PHE A 208 -13.85 11.02 8.76
N GLU A 209 -14.13 10.42 9.90
CA GLU A 209 -13.20 9.58 10.65
C GLU A 209 -13.74 8.15 10.76
N ILE A 210 -12.83 7.17 10.86
CA ILE A 210 -13.21 5.78 11.08
C ILE A 210 -13.86 5.69 12.47
N PRO A 211 -15.12 5.24 12.60
CA PRO A 211 -15.80 5.19 13.90
C PRO A 211 -15.01 4.42 14.97
N ALA A 212 -14.97 4.96 16.19
CA ALA A 212 -14.25 4.36 17.32
C ALA A 212 -14.75 2.95 17.69
N GLN A 213 -16.01 2.62 17.36
CA GLN A 213 -16.58 1.30 17.58
C GLN A 213 -15.92 0.17 16.76
N PHE A 214 -15.20 0.50 15.67
CA PHE A 214 -14.46 -0.49 14.87
C PHE A 214 -13.10 -0.80 15.52
N THR A 215 -13.17 -1.46 16.68
CA THR A 215 -12.02 -1.74 17.56
C THR A 215 -10.97 -2.66 16.92
N GLY A 216 -11.38 -3.59 16.07
CA GLY A 216 -10.48 -4.46 15.33
C GLY A 216 -9.69 -3.69 14.27
N VAL A 217 -10.36 -2.80 13.53
CA VAL A 217 -9.71 -1.90 12.56
C VAL A 217 -8.72 -0.97 13.26
N TRP A 218 -9.10 -0.38 14.40
CA TRP A 218 -8.19 0.47 15.16
C TRP A 218 -6.98 -0.28 15.72
N ARG A 219 -7.19 -1.50 16.27
CA ARG A 219 -6.09 -2.39 16.69
C ARG A 219 -5.15 -2.68 15.52
N TYR A 220 -5.69 -3.00 14.35
CA TYR A 220 -4.91 -3.28 13.14
C TYR A 220 -4.08 -2.09 12.69
N LEU A 221 -4.70 -0.91 12.59
CA LEU A 221 -4.00 0.33 12.19
C LEU A 221 -2.91 0.69 13.20
N GLN A 222 -3.16 0.59 14.49
CA GLN A 222 -2.16 0.88 15.53
C GLN A 222 -0.93 -0.03 15.37
N ASN A 223 -1.14 -1.35 15.30
CA ASN A 223 -0.04 -2.30 15.08
C ASN A 223 0.70 -2.03 13.77
N ALA A 224 0.01 -1.59 12.72
CA ALA A 224 0.63 -1.28 11.44
C ALA A 224 1.52 -0.02 11.53
N TYR A 225 1.05 1.08 12.15
CA TYR A 225 1.84 2.31 12.28
C TYR A 225 3.08 2.14 13.18
N GLU A 226 3.05 1.17 14.11
CA GLU A 226 4.22 0.79 14.91
C GLU A 226 5.28 0.02 14.11
N ARG A 227 4.98 -0.43 12.88
CA ARG A 227 5.90 -1.16 12.01
C ARG A 227 6.57 -0.24 11.02
N GLU A 228 7.91 -0.27 11.01
CA GLU A 228 8.72 0.53 10.09
C GLU A 228 8.41 0.21 8.62
N GLU A 229 8.11 -1.05 8.30
CA GLU A 229 7.80 -1.47 6.94
C GLU A 229 6.60 -0.73 6.36
N PHE A 230 5.64 -0.34 7.21
CA PHE A 230 4.51 0.48 6.82
C PHE A 230 4.78 1.98 7.02
N SER A 231 5.18 2.38 8.23
CA SER A 231 5.30 3.81 8.58
C SER A 231 6.36 4.54 7.75
N GLN A 232 7.49 3.90 7.43
CA GLN A 232 8.54 4.52 6.62
C GLN A 232 8.27 4.49 5.11
N THR A 233 7.29 3.69 4.67
CA THR A 233 6.86 3.61 3.27
C THR A 233 5.65 4.49 2.96
N CYS A 234 4.95 5.00 3.99
CA CYS A 234 3.87 5.97 3.82
C CYS A 234 4.39 7.28 3.19
N PRO A 235 3.64 7.88 2.24
CA PRO A 235 3.88 9.24 1.81
C PRO A 235 3.54 10.23 2.94
N ALA A 236 4.03 11.46 2.84
CA ALA A 236 3.56 12.52 3.72
C ALA A 236 2.08 12.84 3.45
N ASP A 237 1.31 13.14 4.49
CA ASP A 237 -0.14 13.43 4.39
C ASP A 237 -0.45 14.50 3.33
N ILE A 238 0.36 15.55 3.25
CA ILE A 238 0.22 16.64 2.28
C ILE A 238 0.23 16.15 0.82
N GLU A 239 0.93 15.06 0.52
CA GLU A 239 0.97 14.48 -0.83
C GLU A 239 -0.30 13.70 -1.14
N ILE A 240 -0.91 13.04 -0.15
CA ILE A 240 -2.24 12.45 -0.30
C ILE A 240 -3.26 13.55 -0.53
N GLU A 241 -3.26 14.59 0.32
CA GLU A 241 -4.19 15.72 0.20
C GLU A 241 -4.12 16.37 -1.19
N LYS A 242 -2.93 16.74 -1.66
CA LYS A 242 -2.74 17.38 -2.98
C LYS A 242 -3.27 16.55 -4.14
N VAL A 243 -3.21 15.23 -4.07
CA VAL A 243 -3.77 14.33 -5.09
C VAL A 243 -5.29 14.40 -5.10
N TYR A 244 -5.90 14.33 -3.92
CA TYR A 244 -7.36 14.29 -3.77
C TYR A 244 -8.03 15.67 -3.85
N LEU A 245 -7.27 16.76 -3.73
CA LEU A 245 -7.77 18.13 -3.89
C LEU A 245 -8.63 18.32 -5.15
N SER A 246 -8.17 17.78 -6.28
CA SER A 246 -8.88 17.90 -7.57
C SER A 246 -10.10 16.97 -7.70
N VAL A 247 -10.21 15.96 -6.85
CA VAL A 247 -11.36 15.06 -6.75
C VAL A 247 -12.42 15.72 -5.87
N ALA A 248 -12.01 16.31 -4.74
CA ALA A 248 -12.89 17.00 -3.81
C ALA A 248 -13.46 18.32 -4.38
N LYS A 249 -12.65 19.11 -5.11
CA LYS A 249 -13.07 20.42 -5.67
C LYS A 249 -14.02 20.35 -6.89
N ARG A 250 -14.48 19.18 -7.31
CA ARG A 250 -15.33 19.06 -8.52
C ARG A 250 -16.82 19.34 -8.27
N ASN A 251 -17.18 19.69 -7.04
CA ASN A 251 -18.53 20.03 -6.62
C ASN A 251 -18.52 21.43 -6.00
#